data_AF-A0A0F9EG27-F1
#
_entry.id   AF-A0A0F9EG27-F1
#
_cell.length_a   1.000
_cell.length_b   1.000
_cell.length_c   1.000
_cell.angle_alpha   90.00
_cell.angle_beta   90.00
_cell.angle_gamma   90.00
#
_symmetry.space_group_name_H-M   'P 1'
#
loop_
_entity.id
_entity.type
_entity.pdbx_description
1 polymer ?
#
loop_
_entity_poly.entity_id
_entity_poly.type
_entity_poly.pdbx_seq_one_letter_code
_entity_poly.pdbx_strand_id
1 'polypeptide(L)'
;MTEEAKTITTTVFAGILEAWFEKKRRVFLEGGTWSSKTYSTLQFLKFICENTTEPLTVSVVSESVPHLKRGVIRDFETIMGDALVQSRWNLTDNIYDFVETGSKMEFFSADKPAKLRGGRRDIL
;
A
#
# COMPACT_ATOMS: atom_id res chain seq x y z
N MET A 1 18.78 10.46 -18.78
CA MET A 1 17.55 9.95 -19.40
C MET A 1 16.89 9.03 -18.39
N THR A 2 16.02 9.58 -17.55
CA THR A 2 15.15 8.79 -16.68
C THR A 2 14.05 8.25 -17.58
N GLU A 3 14.02 6.94 -17.79
CA GLU A 3 12.82 6.29 -18.33
C GLU A 3 11.67 6.63 -17.39
N GLU A 4 10.66 7.35 -17.89
CA GLU A 4 9.38 7.44 -17.20
C GLU A 4 8.84 6.01 -17.12
N ALA A 5 8.90 5.43 -15.92
CA ALA A 5 8.21 4.19 -15.63
C ALA A 5 6.75 4.39 -16.01
N LYS A 6 6.31 3.74 -17.10
CA LYS A 6 4.93 3.82 -17.58
C LYS A 6 4.05 3.10 -16.55
N THR A 7 3.57 3.83 -15.56
CA THR A 7 2.63 3.29 -14.57
C THR A 7 1.39 2.82 -15.31
N ILE A 8 1.21 1.51 -15.40
CA ILE A 8 -0.03 0.92 -15.93
C ILE A 8 -1.11 1.25 -14.91
N THR A 9 -1.94 2.25 -15.21
CA THR A 9 -3.08 2.62 -14.39
C THR A 9 -4.33 1.92 -14.91
N THR A 10 -5.13 1.38 -14.00
CA THR A 10 -6.41 0.75 -14.30
C THR A 10 -7.55 1.72 -14.03
N THR A 11 -8.75 1.39 -14.49
CA THR A 11 -9.98 2.12 -14.09
C THR A 11 -10.17 2.14 -12.58
N VAL A 12 -9.71 1.09 -11.89
CA VAL A 12 -9.75 1.02 -10.41
C VAL A 12 -8.81 2.06 -9.79
N PHE A 13 -7.59 2.21 -10.30
CA PHE A 13 -6.67 3.24 -9.82
C PHE A 13 -7.26 4.65 -9.97
N ALA A 14 -7.84 4.95 -11.14
CA ALA A 14 -8.47 6.25 -11.39
C ALA A 14 -9.61 6.54 -10.41
N GLY A 15 -10.47 5.55 -10.14
CA GLY A 15 -11.57 5.69 -9.17
C GLY A 15 -11.08 5.89 -7.73
N ILE A 16 -9.98 5.24 -7.33
CA ILE A 16 -9.36 5.48 -6.01
C ILE A 16 -8.83 6.92 -5.92
N LEU A 17 -8.13 7.37 -6.97
CA LEU A 17 -7.56 8.71 -7.03
C LEU A 17 -8.64 9.80 -6.95
N GLU A 18 -9.75 9.64 -7.69
CA GLU A 18 -10.91 10.54 -7.61
C GLU A 18 -11.49 10.57 -6.20
N ALA A 19 -11.75 9.40 -5.60
CA ALA A 19 -12.28 9.31 -4.24
C ALA A 19 -11.34 9.95 -3.19
N TRP A 20 -10.03 9.86 -3.39
CA TRP A 20 -9.03 10.54 -2.56
C TRP A 20 -9.14 12.06 -2.67
N PHE A 21 -9.20 12.60 -3.88
CA PHE A 21 -9.37 14.05 -4.10
C PHE A 21 -10.69 14.57 -3.54
N GLU A 22 -11.76 13.77 -3.62
CA GLU A 22 -13.05 14.06 -2.99
C GLU A 22 -13.05 13.89 -1.47
N LYS A 23 -11.91 13.50 -0.88
CA LYS A 23 -11.73 13.28 0.57
C LYS A 23 -12.76 12.30 1.14
N LYS A 24 -13.09 11.24 0.39
CA LYS A 24 -13.99 10.20 0.88
C LYS A 24 -13.37 9.52 2.10
N ARG A 25 -14.18 9.33 3.15
CA ARG A 25 -13.74 8.65 4.38
C ARG A 25 -13.47 7.16 4.18
N ARG A 26 -14.17 6.52 3.24
CA ARG A 26 -14.07 5.08 2.97
C ARG A 26 -14.24 4.84 1.47
N VAL A 27 -13.44 3.95 0.92
CA VAL A 27 -13.52 3.50 -0.46
C VAL A 27 -13.68 1.99 -0.45
N PHE A 28 -14.78 1.50 -1.00
CA PHE A 28 -15.06 0.07 -1.12
C PHE A 28 -14.83 -0.34 -2.57
N LEU A 29 -13.94 -1.30 -2.79
CA LEU A 29 -13.63 -1.82 -4.11
C LEU A 29 -14.23 -3.23 -4.24
N GLU A 30 -15.34 -3.33 -4.97
CA GLU A 30 -16.05 -4.60 -5.19
C GLU A 30 -15.72 -5.19 -6.57
N GLY A 31 -15.74 -6.52 -6.68
CA GLY A 31 -15.56 -7.24 -7.95
C GLY A 31 -14.91 -8.61 -7.76
N GLY A 32 -14.76 -9.36 -8.85
CA GLY A 32 -14.16 -10.70 -8.81
C GLY A 32 -12.65 -10.71 -8.51
N THR A 33 -12.12 -11.91 -8.26
CA THR A 33 -10.68 -12.18 -8.21
C THR A 33 -10.03 -11.74 -9.54
N TRP A 34 -8.78 -11.26 -9.50
CA TRP A 34 -8.04 -10.75 -10.68
C TRP A 34 -8.54 -9.42 -11.29
N SER A 35 -9.52 -8.74 -10.69
CA SER A 35 -9.96 -7.43 -11.20
C SER A 35 -9.03 -6.26 -10.84
N SER A 36 -7.73 -6.52 -10.62
CA SER A 36 -6.67 -5.52 -10.32
C SER A 36 -6.81 -4.68 -9.04
N LYS A 37 -7.78 -4.95 -8.16
CA LYS A 37 -8.08 -4.11 -6.99
C LYS A 37 -6.90 -3.98 -6.02
N THR A 38 -6.37 -5.11 -5.55
CA THR A 38 -5.26 -5.12 -4.59
C THR A 38 -4.04 -4.42 -5.17
N TYR A 39 -3.66 -4.78 -6.39
CA TYR A 39 -2.52 -4.19 -7.08
C TYR A 39 -2.67 -2.67 -7.29
N SER A 40 -3.83 -2.23 -7.77
CA SER A 40 -4.12 -0.80 -7.98
C SER A 40 -4.14 -0.01 -6.67
N THR A 41 -4.66 -0.61 -5.59
CA THR A 41 -4.64 -0.01 -4.25
C THR A 41 -3.21 0.15 -3.75
N LEU A 42 -2.36 -0.88 -3.89
CA LEU A 42 -0.95 -0.80 -3.49
C LEU A 42 -0.17 0.24 -4.31
N GLN A 43 -0.40 0.33 -5.63
CA GLN A 43 0.18 1.38 -6.47
C GLN A 43 -0.24 2.77 -5.99
N PHE A 44 -1.51 2.96 -5.65
CA PHE A 44 -2.02 4.23 -5.14
C PHE A 44 -1.40 4.59 -3.78
N LEU A 45 -1.36 3.64 -2.84
CA LEU A 45 -0.77 3.87 -1.52
C LEU A 45 0.73 4.19 -1.61
N LYS A 46 1.48 3.50 -2.49
CA LYS A 46 2.88 3.83 -2.81
C LYS A 46 2.98 5.26 -3.32
N PHE A 47 2.19 5.61 -4.33
CA PHE A 47 2.19 6.95 -4.93
C PHE A 47 1.96 8.04 -3.89
N ILE A 48 0.98 7.86 -2.99
CA ILE A 48 0.71 8.83 -1.92
C ILE A 48 1.88 8.91 -0.94
N CYS A 49 2.46 7.79 -0.51
CA CYS A 49 3.60 7.79 0.42
C CYS A 49 4.85 8.46 -0.18
N GLU A 50 5.06 8.36 -1.49
CA GLU A 50 6.20 8.98 -2.18
C GLU A 50 6.03 10.49 -2.42
N ASN A 51 4.79 10.98 -2.51
CA ASN A 51 4.50 12.34 -2.96
C ASN A 51 3.85 13.24 -1.90
N THR A 52 3.56 12.72 -0.70
CA THR A 52 3.00 13.51 0.40
C THR A 52 4.01 14.53 0.96
N THR A 53 3.51 15.69 1.38
CA THR A 53 4.30 16.71 2.09
C THR A 53 4.36 16.48 3.59
N GLU A 54 3.40 15.73 4.15
CA GLU A 54 3.36 15.35 5.56
C GLU A 54 3.51 13.83 5.69
N PRO A 55 4.34 13.33 6.64
CA PRO A 55 4.55 11.90 6.83
C PRO A 55 3.23 11.15 7.10
N LEU A 56 2.98 10.08 6.34
CA LEU A 56 1.80 9.23 6.51
C LEU A 56 2.18 7.87 7.09
N THR A 57 1.33 7.34 7.96
CA THR A 57 1.37 5.93 8.39
C THR A 57 0.23 5.16 7.73
N VAL A 58 0.58 4.25 6.83
CA VAL A 58 -0.35 3.43 6.04
C VAL A 58 -0.30 1.99 6.53
N SER A 59 -1.43 1.47 7.00
CA SER A 59 -1.55 0.07 7.41
C SER A 59 -2.20 -0.75 6.30
N VAL A 60 -1.51 -1.77 5.79
CA VAL A 60 -2.07 -2.71 4.82
C VAL A 60 -2.33 -4.05 5.50
N VAL A 61 -3.61 -4.42 5.55
CA VAL A 61 -4.08 -5.58 6.32
C VAL A 61 -4.62 -6.68 5.42
N SER A 62 -4.26 -7.93 5.73
CA SER A 62 -4.81 -9.13 5.08
C SER A 62 -5.42 -10.09 6.11
N GLU A 63 -6.37 -10.94 5.69
CA GLU A 63 -7.10 -11.83 6.62
C GLU A 63 -6.15 -12.79 7.36
N SER A 64 -5.12 -13.31 6.68
CA SER A 64 -4.24 -14.34 7.19
C SER A 64 -2.78 -14.10 6.77
N VAL A 65 -1.83 -14.67 7.52
CA VAL A 65 -0.39 -14.57 7.19
C VAL A 65 -0.05 -15.11 5.79
N PRO A 66 -0.62 -16.26 5.35
CA PRO A 66 -0.42 -16.73 3.98
C PRO A 66 -0.86 -15.73 2.90
N HIS A 67 -2.04 -15.11 3.06
CA HIS A 67 -2.56 -14.11 2.10
C HIS A 67 -1.77 -12.80 2.14
N LEU A 68 -1.27 -12.41 3.33
CA LEU A 68 -0.39 -11.27 3.50
C LEU A 68 0.94 -11.46 2.73
N LYS A 69 1.64 -12.57 2.98
CA LYS A 69 2.97 -12.82 2.41
C LYS A 69 2.93 -13.10 0.91
N ARG A 70 2.05 -14.01 0.48
CA ARG A 70 2.03 -14.47 -0.93
C ARG A 70 1.18 -13.60 -1.85
N GLY A 71 0.27 -12.81 -1.29
CA GLY A 71 -0.51 -11.84 -2.04
C GLY A 71 0.11 -10.46 -1.89
N VAL A 72 -0.26 -9.76 -0.81
CA VAL A 72 -0.06 -8.32 -0.68
C VAL A 72 1.42 -7.90 -0.68
N ILE A 73 2.27 -8.54 0.14
CA ILE A 73 3.69 -8.18 0.22
C ILE A 73 4.39 -8.49 -1.10
N ARG A 74 4.14 -9.66 -1.69
CA ARG A 74 4.71 -10.02 -3.00
C ARG A 74 4.27 -9.08 -4.12
N ASP A 75 3.00 -8.69 -4.13
CA ASP A 75 2.48 -7.69 -5.09
C ASP A 75 3.17 -6.34 -4.87
N PHE A 76 3.37 -5.91 -3.62
CA PHE A 76 4.09 -4.68 -3.31
C PHE A 76 5.56 -4.74 -3.76
N GLU A 77 6.28 -5.82 -3.47
CA GLU A 77 7.65 -6.03 -3.96
C GLU A 77 7.71 -5.97 -5.50
N THR A 78 6.72 -6.56 -6.18
CA THR A 78 6.61 -6.53 -7.64
C THR A 78 6.35 -5.11 -8.16
N ILE A 79 5.47 -4.35 -7.50
CA ILE A 79 5.18 -2.94 -7.82
C ILE A 79 6.42 -2.06 -7.65
N MET A 80 7.19 -2.30 -6.59
CA MET A 80 8.40 -1.55 -6.30
C MET A 80 9.51 -1.89 -7.31
N GLY A 81 9.65 -3.16 -7.70
CA GLY A 81 10.65 -3.60 -8.66
C GLY A 81 12.05 -3.11 -8.28
N ASP A 82 12.75 -2.48 -9.21
CA ASP A 82 14.09 -1.91 -8.99
C ASP A 82 14.12 -0.73 -8.01
N ALA A 83 12.97 -0.10 -7.74
CA ALA A 83 12.85 0.97 -6.75
C ALA A 83 12.79 0.44 -5.31
N LEU A 84 12.69 -0.89 -5.10
CA LEU A 84 12.68 -1.47 -3.77
C LEU A 84 14.07 -1.40 -3.14
N VAL A 85 14.22 -0.61 -2.08
CA VAL A 85 15.47 -0.51 -1.33
C VAL A 85 15.40 -1.41 -0.10
N GLN A 86 16.13 -2.52 -0.11
CA GLN A 86 16.10 -3.53 0.95
C GLN A 86 16.40 -2.97 2.35
N SER A 87 17.30 -1.98 2.46
CA SER A 87 17.64 -1.35 3.74
C SER A 87 16.51 -0.50 4.34
N ARG A 88 15.46 -0.20 3.56
CA ARG A 88 14.25 0.49 4.01
C ARG A 88 13.16 -0.48 4.45
N TRP A 89 13.41 -1.79 4.36
CA TRP A 89 12.48 -2.83 4.77
C TRP A 89 12.85 -3.40 6.13
N ASN A 90 12.00 -3.20 7.13
CA ASN A 90 12.06 -3.94 8.39
C ASN A 90 11.37 -5.29 8.21
N LEU A 91 12.16 -6.36 8.08
CA LEU A 91 11.68 -7.73 7.84
C LEU A 91 10.91 -8.32 9.03
N THR A 92 11.21 -7.88 10.26
CA THR A 92 10.56 -8.39 11.47
C THR A 92 9.13 -7.88 11.57
N ASP A 93 8.97 -6.57 11.41
CA ASP A 93 7.68 -5.90 11.56
C ASP A 93 6.92 -5.76 10.24
N ASN A 94 7.56 -6.12 9.11
CA ASN A 94 7.06 -5.91 7.74
C ASN A 94 6.66 -4.45 7.51
N ILE A 95 7.61 -3.54 7.69
CA ILE A 95 7.42 -2.10 7.48
C ILE A 95 8.38 -1.63 6.40
N TYR A 96 7.87 -0.88 5.43
CA TYR A 96 8.69 -0.16 4.45
C TYR A 96 8.70 1.33 4.75
N ASP A 97 9.90 1.89 4.90
CA ASP A 97 10.11 3.32 5.18
C ASP A 97 10.34 4.13 3.89
N PHE A 98 9.47 5.10 3.62
CA PHE A 98 9.64 6.10 2.56
C PHE A 98 10.44 7.28 3.12
N VAL A 99 11.77 7.10 3.21
CA VAL A 99 12.69 8.02 3.90
C VAL A 99 12.57 9.46 3.42
N GLU A 100 12.31 9.69 2.13
CA GLU A 100 12.19 11.03 1.54
C GLU A 100 11.01 11.83 2.12
N THR A 101 9.90 11.18 2.44
CA THR A 101 8.70 11.82 2.99
C THR A 101 8.51 11.55 4.48
N GLY A 102 9.29 10.63 5.05
CA GLY A 102 9.09 10.09 6.41
C GLY A 102 7.88 9.16 6.54
N SER A 103 7.19 8.86 5.45
CA SER A 103 6.01 7.98 5.47
C SER A 103 6.40 6.52 5.69
N LYS A 104 5.46 5.73 6.20
CA LYS A 104 5.65 4.32 6.50
C LYS A 104 4.48 3.51 6.00
N MET A 105 4.77 2.34 5.45
CA MET A 105 3.76 1.35 5.07
C MET A 105 4.01 0.06 5.84
N GLU A 106 3.09 -0.29 6.72
CA GLU A 106 3.15 -1.49 7.57
C GLU A 106 2.21 -2.58 7.05
N PHE A 107 2.67 -3.83 7.05
CA PHE A 107 1.93 -4.98 6.52
C PHE A 107 1.68 -6.00 7.62
N PHE A 108 0.41 -6.25 7.96
CA PHE A 108 0.10 -7.23 9.00
C PHE A 108 -1.20 -8.00 8.76
N SER A 109 -1.34 -9.12 9.46
CA SER A 109 -2.52 -9.97 9.36
C SER A 109 -3.54 -9.63 10.44
N ALA A 110 -4.82 -9.71 10.09
CA ALA A 110 -5.96 -9.64 11.00
C ALA A 110 -6.23 -10.95 11.76
N ASP A 111 -5.33 -11.94 11.66
CA ASP A 111 -5.42 -13.25 12.33
C ASP A 111 -5.60 -13.17 13.86
N LYS A 112 -5.13 -12.08 14.48
CA LYS A 112 -5.24 -11.83 15.91
C LYS A 112 -5.83 -10.43 16.16
N PRO A 113 -6.93 -10.30 16.92
CA PRO A 113 -7.57 -9.01 17.23
C PRO A 113 -6.64 -7.98 17.87
N ALA A 114 -5.63 -8.43 18.62
CA ALA A 114 -4.64 -7.57 19.27
C ALA A 114 -3.81 -6.75 18.28
N LYS A 115 -3.57 -7.25 17.05
CA LYS A 115 -2.78 -6.54 16.03
C LYS A 115 -3.54 -5.39 15.36
N LEU A 116 -4.87 -5.38 15.46
CA LEU A 116 -5.72 -4.37 14.82
C LEU A 116 -5.91 -3.11 15.68
N ARG A 117 -5.65 -3.22 16.99
CA ARG A 117 -5.92 -2.18 17.99
C ARG A 117 -4.62 -1.47 18.38
N GLY A 118 -4.63 -0.14 18.42
CA GLY A 118 -3.63 0.66 19.15
C GLY A 118 -2.64 1.50 18.33
N GLY A 119 -2.47 1.25 17.02
CA GLY A 119 -1.61 2.07 16.17
C GLY A 119 -2.32 3.33 15.67
N ARG A 120 -1.73 4.52 15.87
CA ARG A 120 -2.15 5.73 15.16
C ARG A 120 -1.73 5.56 13.70
N ARG A 121 -2.69 5.60 12.79
CA ARG A 121 -2.51 5.45 11.34
C ARG A 121 -3.37 6.47 10.62
N ASP A 122 -2.93 6.88 9.44
CA ASP A 122 -3.65 7.82 8.59
C ASP A 122 -4.54 7.08 7.58
N ILE A 123 -4.07 5.92 7.09
CA ILE A 123 -4.78 5.09 6.11
C ILE A 123 -4.80 3.62 6.57
N LEU A 124 -5.94 2.94 6.36
CA LEU A 124 -6.17 1.51 6.64
C LEU A 124 -6.91 0.85 5.47
#